data_AF-A0A170YR99-F1
#
_entry.id   AF-A0A170YR99-F1
#
_cell.length_a   1.000
_cell.length_b   1.000
_cell.length_c   1.000
_cell.angle_alpha   90.00
_cell.angle_beta   90.00
_cell.angle_gamma   90.00
#
_symmetry.space_group_name_H-M   'P 1'
#
loop_
_entity.id
_entity.type
_entity.pdbx_description
1 polymer ?
#
loop_
_entity_poly.entity_id
_entity_poly.type
_entity_poly.pdbx_seq_one_letter_code
_entity_poly.pdbx_strand_id
1 'polypeptide(L)'
;KVIERERKISEVEVDGTKELHVTLSPHSTSGDPPEADELIKALLELENSASVDVAVREKISKLPPEVSEVKLLAKLEDKETALKLAERVNAALELLTEYNNRLGMEMDERRKVQQMLHDYTISQKQLLQQAEARLEEYKEKLIKVEQVRHEVMSHLNNLPD
;
A
#
# COMPACT_ATOMS: atom_id res chain seq x y z
N LYS A 1 13.49 -9.16 27.37
CA LYS A 1 14.74 -8.97 26.61
C LYS A 1 14.51 -7.80 25.67
N VAL A 2 15.18 -6.69 25.91
CA VAL A 2 15.16 -5.51 25.02
C VAL A 2 15.98 -5.90 23.79
N ILE A 3 15.37 -5.97 22.61
CA ILE A 3 16.09 -6.19 21.36
C ILE A 3 16.63 -4.82 20.94
N GLU A 4 17.95 -4.68 21.05
CA GLU A 4 18.71 -3.50 20.67
C GLU A 4 18.63 -3.35 19.14
N ARG A 5 18.12 -2.22 18.67
CA ARG A 5 17.94 -1.92 17.24
C ARG A 5 19.29 -1.52 16.65
N GLU A 6 20.00 -2.46 16.02
CA GLU A 6 21.21 -2.13 15.27
C GLU A 6 20.85 -1.36 13.99
N ARG A 7 21.05 -0.03 14.03
CA ARG A 7 21.08 0.82 12.84
C ARG A 7 22.39 0.56 12.12
N LYS A 8 22.35 -0.01 10.92
CA LYS A 8 23.54 -0.18 10.09
C LYS A 8 23.89 1.18 9.45
N ILE A 9 24.84 1.87 10.06
CA ILE A 9 25.43 3.09 9.55
C ILE A 9 26.59 2.67 8.64
N SER A 10 26.48 2.90 7.33
CA SER A 10 27.61 2.80 6.41
C SER A 10 28.28 4.18 6.30
N GLU A 11 29.47 4.30 6.89
CA GLU A 11 30.38 5.42 6.62
C GLU A 11 30.99 5.21 5.23
N VAL A 12 30.73 6.12 4.31
CA VAL A 12 31.42 6.18 3.01
C VAL A 12 32.13 7.53 2.94
N GLU A 13 33.45 7.48 2.83
CA GLU A 13 34.29 8.67 2.75
C GLU A 13 34.29 9.20 1.31
N VAL A 14 33.75 10.41 1.12
CA VAL A 14 33.85 11.16 -0.13
C VAL A 14 34.49 12.50 0.22
N ASP A 15 35.63 12.80 -0.41
CA ASP A 15 36.35 14.08 -0.26
C ASP A 15 36.74 14.44 1.19
N GLY A 16 37.21 13.44 1.95
CA GLY A 16 37.74 13.63 3.32
C GLY A 16 36.69 14.02 4.38
N THR A 17 35.40 14.03 4.01
CA THR A 17 34.29 14.30 4.92
C THR A 17 33.50 13.02 5.14
N LYS A 18 33.40 12.56 6.39
CA LYS A 18 32.58 11.40 6.73
C LYS A 18 31.10 11.75 6.57
N GLU A 19 30.49 11.34 5.46
CA GLU A 19 29.05 11.46 5.27
C GLU A 19 28.34 10.18 5.71
N LEU A 20 27.31 10.33 6.54
CA LEU A 20 26.45 9.24 6.99
C LEU A 20 25.43 8.91 5.89
N HIS A 21 25.73 7.92 5.06
CA HIS A 21 24.76 7.36 4.13
C HIS A 21 23.94 6.29 4.84
N VAL A 22 22.71 6.62 5.26
CA VAL A 22 21.74 5.62 5.69
C VAL A 22 21.14 4.97 4.43
N THR A 23 21.73 3.87 3.98
CA THR A 23 21.11 3.00 2.98
C THR A 23 20.11 2.07 3.66
N LEU A 24 18.82 2.24 3.34
CA LEU A 24 17.72 1.39 3.79
C LEU A 24 17.69 0.12 2.93
N SER A 25 18.19 -1.01 3.42
CA SER A 25 18.03 -2.33 2.77
C SER A 25 18.01 -3.45 3.84
N PRO A 26 17.43 -4.62 3.53
CA PRO A 26 16.07 -5.01 3.89
C PRO A 26 16.12 -5.99 5.07
N HIS A 27 15.39 -5.74 6.16
CA HIS A 27 15.11 -6.77 7.15
C HIS A 27 13.65 -6.68 7.53
N SER A 28 12.87 -7.58 6.94
CA SER A 28 11.49 -7.88 7.33
C SER A 28 11.48 -8.40 8.77
N THR A 29 11.23 -7.52 9.73
CA THR A 29 10.77 -7.91 11.06
C THR A 29 9.34 -7.41 11.25
N SER A 30 8.51 -8.23 11.90
CA SER A 30 7.11 -7.93 12.18
C SER A 30 6.99 -6.60 12.93
N GLY A 31 6.59 -5.54 12.22
CA GLY A 31 6.46 -4.18 12.75
C GLY A 31 7.15 -3.10 11.93
N ASP A 32 7.97 -3.46 10.94
CA ASP A 32 8.51 -2.49 9.99
C ASP A 32 7.45 -2.10 8.93
N PRO A 33 7.37 -0.81 8.53
CA PRO A 33 6.46 -0.37 7.46
C PRO A 33 6.68 -1.18 6.18
N PRO A 34 5.63 -1.47 5.40
CA PRO A 34 5.77 -2.28 4.19
C PRO A 34 6.70 -1.59 3.19
N GLU A 35 7.43 -2.40 2.41
CA GLU A 35 8.22 -1.86 1.31
C GLU A 35 7.29 -1.31 0.20
N ALA A 36 7.79 -0.36 -0.58
CA ALA A 36 7.00 0.28 -1.64
C ALA A 36 6.48 -0.76 -2.65
N ASP A 37 7.33 -1.72 -3.05
CA ASP A 37 6.96 -2.78 -4.00
C ASP A 37 5.91 -3.73 -3.43
N GLU A 38 5.95 -4.02 -2.13
CA GLU A 38 4.93 -4.83 -1.45
C GLU A 38 3.57 -4.14 -1.43
N LEU A 39 3.56 -2.84 -1.13
CA LEU A 39 2.34 -2.03 -1.16
C LEU A 39 1.76 -1.92 -2.58
N ILE A 40 2.61 -1.66 -3.57
CA ILE A 40 2.20 -1.61 -4.99
C ILE A 40 1.59 -2.95 -5.41
N LYS A 41 2.24 -4.06 -5.08
CA LYS A 41 1.72 -5.39 -5.40
C LYS A 41 0.35 -5.63 -4.76
N ALA A 42 0.19 -5.30 -3.47
CA ALA A 42 -1.09 -5.47 -2.78
C ALA A 42 -2.21 -4.57 -3.36
N LEU A 43 -1.86 -3.37 -3.85
CA LEU A 43 -2.80 -2.50 -4.56
C LEU A 43 -3.21 -3.06 -5.92
N LEU A 44 -2.27 -3.61 -6.69
CA LEU A 44 -2.55 -4.25 -7.99
C LEU A 44 -3.40 -5.51 -7.84
N GLU A 45 -3.18 -6.31 -6.80
CA GLU A 45 -3.98 -7.49 -6.50
C GLU A 45 -5.46 -7.13 -6.26
N LEU A 46 -5.73 -6.00 -5.60
CA LEU A 46 -7.10 -5.49 -5.36
C LEU A 46 -7.83 -5.07 -6.65
N GLU A 47 -7.14 -4.76 -7.76
CA GLU A 47 -7.79 -4.38 -9.02
C GLU A 47 -8.60 -5.53 -9.63
N ASN A 48 -8.27 -6.78 -9.31
CA ASN A 48 -8.97 -7.98 -9.79
C ASN A 48 -9.99 -8.53 -8.77
N SER A 49 -10.45 -7.68 -7.85
CA SER A 49 -11.34 -8.08 -6.75
C SER A 49 -12.80 -8.32 -7.19
N ALA A 50 -13.56 -9.01 -6.33
CA ALA A 50 -14.93 -9.43 -6.63
C ALA A 50 -15.88 -8.25 -6.90
N SER A 51 -15.68 -7.11 -6.24
CA SER A 51 -16.49 -5.90 -6.43
C SER A 51 -16.36 -5.30 -7.83
N VAL A 52 -15.24 -5.58 -8.52
CA VAL A 52 -14.97 -5.14 -9.90
C VAL A 52 -15.61 -6.10 -10.93
N ASP A 53 -16.06 -7.28 -10.50
CA ASP A 53 -16.72 -8.28 -11.34
C ASP A 53 -18.16 -7.86 -11.71
N VAL A 54 -18.27 -6.96 -12.68
CA VAL A 54 -19.54 -6.42 -13.17
C VAL A 54 -20.44 -7.54 -13.71
N ALA A 55 -19.87 -8.54 -14.38
CA ALA A 55 -20.62 -9.62 -14.99
C ALA A 55 -21.36 -10.47 -13.95
N VAL A 56 -20.69 -10.83 -12.84
CA VAL A 56 -21.34 -11.57 -11.75
C VAL A 56 -22.39 -10.70 -11.05
N ARG A 57 -22.10 -9.42 -10.81
CA ARG A 57 -23.08 -8.49 -10.20
C ARG A 57 -24.34 -8.31 -11.05
N GLU A 58 -24.18 -8.22 -12.37
CA GLU A 58 -25.31 -8.12 -13.30
C GLU A 58 -26.14 -9.42 -13.34
N LYS A 59 -25.49 -10.59 -13.26
CA LYS A 59 -26.20 -11.87 -13.15
C LYS A 59 -27.02 -11.94 -11.86
N ILE A 60 -26.44 -11.50 -10.73
CA ILE A 60 -27.14 -11.44 -9.44
C ILE A 60 -28.32 -10.48 -9.49
N SER A 61 -28.18 -9.30 -10.10
CA SER A 61 -29.28 -8.32 -10.18
C SER A 61 -30.44 -8.77 -11.08
N LYS A 62 -30.17 -9.67 -12.04
CA LYS A 62 -31.17 -10.28 -12.93
C LYS A 62 -31.80 -11.55 -12.36
N LEU A 63 -31.45 -11.96 -11.13
CA LEU A 63 -32.09 -13.11 -10.50
C LEU A 63 -33.60 -12.85 -10.35
N PRO A 64 -34.45 -13.81 -10.75
CA PRO A 64 -35.89 -13.61 -10.75
C PRO A 64 -36.45 -13.63 -9.31
N PRO A 65 -37.50 -12.86 -8.98
CA PRO A 65 -38.02 -12.75 -7.61
C PRO A 65 -38.49 -14.09 -7.04
N GLU A 66 -38.88 -15.05 -7.90
CA GLU A 66 -39.28 -16.40 -7.50
C GLU A 66 -38.17 -17.17 -6.77
N VAL A 67 -36.89 -16.82 -6.96
CA VAL A 67 -35.77 -17.49 -6.25
C VAL A 67 -35.53 -16.95 -4.84
N SER A 68 -36.15 -15.84 -4.45
CA SER A 68 -35.96 -15.20 -3.13
C SER A 68 -37.28 -15.00 -2.36
N GLU A 69 -38.42 -14.84 -3.05
CA GLU A 69 -39.71 -14.54 -2.44
C GLU A 69 -40.54 -15.81 -2.18
N VAL A 70 -40.55 -16.27 -0.93
CA VAL A 70 -41.32 -17.45 -0.49
C VAL A 70 -42.82 -17.34 -0.78
N LYS A 71 -43.38 -16.12 -0.79
CA LYS A 71 -44.81 -15.88 -1.08
C LYS A 71 -45.22 -16.30 -2.49
N LEU A 72 -44.28 -16.32 -3.44
CA LEU A 72 -44.55 -16.70 -4.83
C LEU A 72 -44.70 -18.21 -5.00
N LEU A 73 -44.28 -19.02 -4.03
CA LEU A 73 -44.45 -20.48 -4.05
C LEU A 73 -45.92 -20.90 -4.08
N ALA A 74 -46.83 -20.08 -3.53
CA ALA A 74 -48.27 -20.35 -3.56
C ALA A 74 -48.88 -20.31 -4.98
N LYS A 75 -48.14 -19.77 -5.96
CA LYS A 75 -48.57 -19.72 -7.38
C LYS A 75 -48.12 -20.94 -8.19
N LEU A 76 -47.39 -21.89 -7.58
CA LEU A 76 -46.95 -23.11 -8.24
C LEU A 76 -48.10 -24.11 -8.28
N GLU A 77 -48.58 -24.43 -9.48
CA GLU A 77 -49.73 -25.32 -9.68
C GLU A 77 -49.29 -26.75 -10.00
N ASP A 78 -48.05 -26.94 -10.48
CA ASP A 78 -47.57 -28.20 -11.00
C ASP A 78 -46.17 -28.58 -10.48
N LYS A 79 -45.92 -29.90 -10.43
CA LYS A 79 -44.65 -30.46 -9.96
C LYS A 79 -43.47 -30.11 -10.87
N GLU A 80 -43.71 -29.93 -12.17
CA GLU A 80 -42.64 -29.66 -13.13
C GLU A 80 -42.08 -28.24 -12.96
N THR A 81 -42.94 -27.23 -12.80
CA THR A 81 -42.52 -25.86 -12.50
C THR A 81 -41.83 -25.76 -11.16
N ALA A 82 -42.29 -26.50 -10.14
CA ALA A 82 -41.63 -26.57 -8.84
C ALA A 82 -40.20 -27.14 -8.94
N LEU A 83 -39.99 -28.19 -9.75
CA LEU A 83 -38.65 -28.76 -9.98
C LEU A 83 -37.72 -27.77 -10.73
N LYS A 84 -38.23 -27.09 -11.76
CA LYS A 84 -37.47 -26.05 -12.49
C LYS A 84 -37.11 -24.88 -11.58
N LEU A 85 -38.01 -24.49 -10.68
CA LEU A 85 -37.71 -23.45 -9.69
C LEU A 85 -36.64 -23.92 -8.70
N ALA A 86 -36.71 -25.16 -8.22
CA ALA A 86 -35.70 -25.73 -7.33
C ALA A 86 -34.30 -25.71 -7.96
N GLU A 87 -34.18 -26.06 -9.24
CA GLU A 87 -32.91 -25.95 -9.98
C GLU A 87 -32.39 -24.50 -10.05
N ARG A 88 -33.28 -23.54 -10.36
CA ARG A 88 -32.92 -22.10 -10.39
C ARG A 88 -32.50 -21.57 -9.03
N VAL A 89 -33.20 -21.97 -7.96
CA VAL A 89 -32.87 -21.59 -6.58
C VAL A 89 -31.49 -22.13 -6.21
N ASN A 90 -31.20 -23.40 -6.52
CA ASN A 90 -29.90 -23.99 -6.24
C ASN A 90 -28.76 -23.29 -7.00
N ALA A 91 -28.97 -22.98 -8.29
CA ALA A 91 -27.98 -22.24 -9.08
C ALA A 91 -27.77 -20.80 -8.56
N ALA A 92 -28.85 -20.12 -8.15
CA ALA A 92 -28.76 -18.80 -7.54
C ALA A 92 -28.03 -18.83 -6.19
N LEU A 93 -28.27 -19.86 -5.37
CA LEU A 93 -27.59 -20.07 -4.10
C LEU A 93 -26.09 -20.26 -4.31
N GLU A 94 -25.69 -21.13 -5.22
CA GLU A 94 -24.28 -21.38 -5.55
C GLU A 94 -23.57 -20.09 -5.99
N LEU A 95 -24.17 -19.34 -6.92
CA LEU A 95 -23.67 -18.04 -7.40
C LEU A 95 -23.48 -17.03 -6.26
N LEU A 96 -24.47 -16.91 -5.38
CA LEU A 96 -24.43 -15.97 -4.25
C LEU A 96 -23.42 -16.39 -3.20
N THR A 97 -23.30 -17.68 -2.91
CA THR A 97 -22.30 -18.20 -1.97
C THR A 97 -20.89 -17.94 -2.48
N GLU A 98 -20.61 -18.23 -3.75
CA GLU A 98 -19.30 -17.96 -4.34
C GLU A 98 -18.96 -16.46 -4.34
N TYR A 99 -19.90 -15.62 -4.76
CA TYR A 99 -19.71 -14.17 -4.75
C TYR A 99 -19.48 -13.62 -3.35
N ASN A 100 -20.27 -14.06 -2.35
CA ASN A 100 -20.13 -13.61 -0.97
C ASN A 100 -18.80 -14.05 -0.34
N ASN A 101 -18.33 -15.26 -0.66
CA ASN A 101 -17.01 -15.74 -0.20
C ASN A 101 -15.89 -14.87 -0.80
N ARG A 102 -15.93 -14.62 -2.11
CA ARG A 102 -14.96 -13.74 -2.79
C ARG A 102 -15.01 -12.32 -2.22
N LEU A 103 -16.19 -11.78 -1.97
CA LEU A 103 -16.36 -10.46 -1.36
C LEU A 103 -15.81 -10.43 0.08
N GLY A 104 -15.99 -11.50 0.86
CA GLY A 104 -15.40 -11.64 2.19
C GLY A 104 -13.87 -11.56 2.16
N MET A 105 -13.24 -12.32 1.26
CA MET A 105 -11.79 -12.28 1.06
C MET A 105 -11.30 -10.89 0.66
N GLU A 106 -11.98 -10.24 -0.28
CA GLU A 106 -11.68 -8.86 -0.69
C GLU A 106 -11.76 -7.87 0.48
N MET A 107 -12.73 -8.02 1.39
CA MET A 107 -12.84 -7.15 2.56
C MET A 107 -11.69 -7.36 3.56
N ASP A 108 -11.15 -8.57 3.67
CA ASP A 108 -9.94 -8.85 4.46
C ASP A 108 -8.69 -8.23 3.80
N GLU A 109 -8.55 -8.40 2.48
CA GLU A 109 -7.46 -7.81 1.69
C GLU A 109 -7.46 -6.28 1.76
N ARG A 110 -8.64 -5.64 1.64
CA ARG A 110 -8.79 -4.19 1.81
C ARG A 110 -8.36 -3.71 3.19
N ARG A 111 -8.71 -4.44 4.25
CA ARG A 111 -8.28 -4.11 5.62
C ARG A 111 -6.76 -4.20 5.75
N LYS A 112 -6.15 -5.24 5.16
CA LYS A 112 -4.69 -5.39 5.11
C LYS A 112 -4.04 -4.22 4.37
N VAL A 113 -4.52 -3.87 3.18
CA VAL A 113 -3.99 -2.74 2.39
C VAL A 113 -4.18 -1.41 3.10
N GLN A 114 -5.31 -1.21 3.80
CA GLN A 114 -5.53 -0.01 4.62
C GLN A 114 -4.47 0.12 5.72
N GLN A 115 -4.13 -0.98 6.41
CA GLN A 115 -3.08 -0.99 7.41
C GLN A 115 -1.71 -0.70 6.77
N MET A 116 -1.40 -1.34 5.64
CA MET A 116 -0.15 -1.11 4.90
C MET A 116 0.00 0.37 4.48
N LEU A 117 -1.07 1.00 3.97
CA LEU A 117 -1.09 2.42 3.61
C LEU A 117 -0.86 3.33 4.81
N HIS A 118 -1.46 3.00 5.95
CA HIS A 118 -1.27 3.76 7.19
C HIS A 118 0.19 3.74 7.63
N ASP A 119 0.78 2.55 7.74
CA ASP A 119 2.15 2.36 8.19
C ASP A 119 3.15 2.98 7.21
N TYR A 120 2.92 2.80 5.90
CA TYR A 120 3.73 3.42 4.86
C TYR A 120 3.69 4.96 4.95
N THR A 121 2.50 5.54 5.15
CA THR A 121 2.34 7.00 5.27
C THR A 121 3.10 7.56 6.47
N ILE A 122 3.07 6.86 7.61
CA ILE A 122 3.85 7.27 8.80
C ILE A 122 5.35 7.25 8.49
N SER A 123 5.83 6.18 7.86
CA SER A 123 7.24 6.04 7.47
C SER A 123 7.67 7.15 6.51
N GLN A 124 6.87 7.44 5.48
CA GLN A 124 7.16 8.50 4.51
C GLN A 124 7.23 9.88 5.15
N LYS A 125 6.38 10.19 6.14
CA LYS A 125 6.47 11.45 6.91
C LYS A 125 7.77 11.56 7.69
N GLN A 126 8.23 10.47 8.30
CA GLN A 126 9.50 10.45 9.04
C GLN A 126 10.70 10.62 8.10
N LEU A 127 10.68 9.98 6.93
CA LEU A 127 11.71 10.13 5.90
C LEU A 127 11.74 11.56 5.35
N LEU A 128 10.58 12.16 5.10
CA LEU A 128 10.48 13.55 4.66
C LEU A 128 11.12 14.50 5.69
N GLN A 129 10.78 14.36 6.97
CA GLN A 129 11.35 15.19 8.04
C GLN A 129 12.89 15.07 8.10
N GLN A 130 13.42 13.85 7.91
CA GLN A 130 14.87 13.63 7.88
C GLN A 130 15.53 14.26 6.64
N ALA A 131 14.90 14.14 5.48
CA ALA A 131 15.38 14.73 4.25
C ALA A 131 15.39 16.27 4.33
N GLU A 132 14.36 16.87 4.91
CA GLU A 132 14.28 18.32 5.15
C GLU A 132 15.40 18.80 6.10
N ALA A 133 15.61 18.09 7.22
CA ALA A 133 16.68 18.42 8.16
C ALA A 133 18.08 18.32 7.50
N ARG A 134 18.31 17.26 6.71
CA ARG A 134 19.57 17.05 5.98
C ARG A 134 19.77 18.12 4.91
N LEU A 135 18.71 18.51 4.21
CA LEU A 135 18.78 19.60 3.23
C LEU A 135 19.19 20.92 3.89
N GLU A 136 18.66 21.22 5.07
CA GLU A 136 19.03 22.45 5.80
C GLU A 136 20.50 22.42 6.23
N GLU A 137 20.99 21.29 6.73
CA GLU A 137 22.41 21.10 7.03
C GLU A 137 23.31 21.37 5.81
N TYR A 138 22.92 20.87 4.63
CA TYR A 138 23.68 21.11 3.40
C TYR A 138 23.67 22.57 2.95
N LYS A 139 22.55 23.29 3.14
CA LYS A 139 22.50 24.73 2.88
C LYS A 139 23.45 25.50 3.80
N GLU A 140 23.47 25.17 5.09
CA GLU A 140 24.40 25.79 6.04
C GLU A 140 25.86 25.51 5.67
N LYS A 141 26.18 24.27 5.26
CA LYS A 141 27.51 23.91 4.76
C LYS A 141 27.87 24.71 3.51
N LEU A 142 26.94 24.86 2.57
CA LEU A 142 27.16 25.64 1.35
C LEU A 142 27.50 27.09 1.68
N ILE A 143 26.76 27.73 2.59
CA ILE A 143 27.05 29.11 3.02
C ILE A 143 28.47 29.23 3.58
N LYS A 144 28.91 28.28 4.42
CA LYS A 144 30.27 28.27 4.98
C LYS A 144 31.34 28.10 3.89
N VAL A 145 31.12 27.19 2.94
CA VAL A 145 32.02 26.97 1.80
C VAL A 145 32.11 28.24 0.95
N GLU A 146 30.99 28.90 0.68
CA GLU A 146 30.98 30.16 -0.04
C GLU A 146 31.74 31.25 0.71
N GLN A 147 31.57 31.39 2.02
CA GLN A 147 32.32 32.34 2.85
C GLN A 147 33.83 32.11 2.74
N VAL A 148 34.28 30.87 2.95
CA VAL A 148 35.70 30.50 2.83
C VAL A 148 36.21 30.80 1.42
N ARG A 149 35.42 30.51 0.37
CA ARG A 149 35.80 30.83 -1.01
C ARG A 149 36.02 32.33 -1.22
N HIS A 150 35.13 33.18 -0.68
CA HIS A 150 35.28 34.63 -0.78
C HIS A 150 36.52 35.13 -0.03
N GLU A 151 36.78 34.60 1.17
CA GLU A 151 37.96 34.93 1.97
C GLU A 151 39.25 34.51 1.25
N VAL A 152 39.31 33.29 0.71
CA VAL A 152 40.47 32.80 -0.05
C VAL A 152 40.73 33.66 -1.29
N MET A 153 39.70 34.02 -2.05
CA MET A 153 39.86 34.91 -3.21
C MET A 153 40.36 36.30 -2.81
N SER A 154 39.84 36.86 -1.72
CA SER A 154 40.31 38.13 -1.17
C SER A 154 41.77 38.04 -0.72
N HIS A 155 42.15 36.95 -0.04
CA HIS A 155 43.53 36.72 0.37
C HIS A 155 44.47 36.57 -0.83
N LEU A 156 44.07 35.84 -1.86
CA LEU A 156 44.88 35.63 -3.06
C LEU A 156 45.20 36.96 -3.77
N ASN A 157 44.21 37.85 -3.89
CA ASN A 157 44.39 39.16 -4.52
C ASN A 157 45.29 40.12 -3.71
N ASN A 158 45.51 39.83 -2.42
CA ASN A 158 46.33 40.65 -1.53
C ASN A 158 47.74 40.04 -1.30
N LEU A 159 48.06 38.93 -1.96
CA LEU A 159 49.41 38.36 -1.92
C LEU A 159 50.33 39.15 -2.88
N PRO A 160 51.58 39.46 -2.47
CA PRO A 160 52.57 39.99 -3.40
C PRO A 160 52.94 38.92 -4.44
N ASP A 161 53.15 39.36 -5.69
CA ASP A 161 53.59 38.52 -6.82
C ASP A 161 54.85 37.69 -6.50
#